data_AF-A0A354GXN0-F1
#
_entry.id   AF-A0A354GXN0-F1
#
_cell.length_a   1.000
_cell.length_b   1.000
_cell.length_c   1.000
_cell.angle_alpha   90.00
_cell.angle_beta   90.00
_cell.angle_gamma   90.00
#
_symmetry.space_group_name_H-M   'P 1'
#
loop_
_entity.id
_entity.type
_entity.pdbx_description
1 polymer ?
#
loop_
_entity_poly.entity_id
_entity_poly.type
_entity_poly.pdbx_seq_one_letter_code
_entity_poly.pdbx_strand_id
1 'polypeptide(L)'
;MGMTSKTKKLLDEALQLSRSEREALAGHIFDSLEATDPEAERSWQAEIERRITDLDQGIVKPIPWSEARRMIFEDANDSVRD
;
A
#
# COMPACT_ATOMS: atom_id res chain seq x y z
N MET A 1 3.56 -24.25 -1.98
CA MET A 1 3.36 -24.56 -3.42
C MET A 1 4.58 -24.05 -4.18
N GLY A 2 5.28 -24.89 -4.94
CA GLY A 2 6.46 -24.48 -5.70
C GLY A 2 6.10 -23.85 -7.05
N MET A 3 7.05 -23.14 -7.68
CA MET A 3 6.83 -22.54 -9.01
C MET A 3 6.51 -23.61 -10.07
N THR A 4 5.43 -23.38 -10.82
CA THR A 4 5.08 -24.23 -11.97
C THR A 4 6.07 -24.05 -13.12
N SER A 5 6.07 -24.98 -14.08
CA SER A 5 6.85 -24.83 -15.33
C SER A 5 6.50 -23.54 -16.08
N LYS A 6 5.21 -23.16 -16.11
CA LYS A 6 4.76 -21.90 -16.71
C LYS A 6 5.30 -20.68 -15.97
N THR A 7 5.28 -20.70 -14.64
CA THR A 7 5.81 -19.61 -13.81
C THR A 7 7.31 -19.40 -14.05
N LYS A 8 8.09 -20.49 -14.14
CA LYS A 8 9.53 -20.44 -14.44
C LYS A 8 9.80 -19.80 -15.81
N LYS A 9 9.07 -20.24 -16.84
CA LYS A 9 9.21 -19.70 -18.19
C LYS A 9 8.92 -18.19 -18.26
N LEU A 10 7.84 -17.74 -17.60
CA LEU A 10 7.49 -16.32 -17.55
C LEU A 10 8.54 -15.50 -16.81
N LEU A 11 9.12 -16.04 -15.73
CA LEU A 11 10.23 -15.39 -15.02
C LEU A 11 11.46 -15.26 -15.92
N ASP A 12 11.84 -16.34 -16.62
CA ASP A 12 13.00 -16.34 -17.52
C ASP A 12 12.83 -15.31 -18.64
N GLU A 13 11.64 -15.22 -19.25
CA GLU A 13 11.31 -14.22 -20.27
C GLU A 13 11.32 -12.79 -19.70
N ALA A 14 10.72 -12.57 -18.52
CA ALA A 14 10.71 -11.25 -17.87
C ALA A 14 12.13 -10.76 -17.55
N LEU A 15 13.04 -11.65 -17.16
CA LEU A 15 14.43 -11.29 -16.85
C LEU A 15 15.24 -10.86 -18.07
N GLN A 16 14.80 -11.19 -19.30
CA GLN A 16 15.43 -10.72 -20.54
C GLN A 16 15.04 -9.28 -20.91
N LEU A 17 13.97 -8.73 -20.32
CA LEU A 17 13.52 -7.37 -20.57
C LEU A 17 14.49 -6.34 -19.98
N SER A 18 14.44 -5.10 -20.48
CA SER A 18 15.15 -3.98 -19.84
C SER A 18 14.63 -3.73 -18.42
N ARG A 19 15.43 -3.03 -17.60
CA ARG A 19 15.03 -2.71 -16.22
C ARG A 19 13.67 -1.99 -16.17
N SER A 20 13.45 -1.00 -17.04
CA SER A 20 12.20 -0.22 -17.08
C SER A 20 10.99 -1.06 -17.49
N GLU A 21 11.17 -1.98 -18.44
CA GLU A 21 10.09 -2.89 -18.85
C GLU A 21 9.74 -3.88 -17.75
N ARG A 22 10.72 -4.37 -16.99
CA ARG A 22 10.47 -5.20 -15.81
C ARG A 22 9.73 -4.45 -14.72
N GLU A 23 10.11 -3.20 -14.44
CA GLU A 23 9.42 -2.34 -13.48
C GLU A 23 7.95 -2.14 -13.87
N ALA A 24 7.68 -1.86 -15.15
CA ALA A 24 6.31 -1.74 -15.65
C ALA A 24 5.52 -3.05 -15.57
N LEU A 25 6.12 -4.18 -15.97
CA LEU A 25 5.48 -5.50 -15.91
C LEU A 25 5.16 -5.91 -14.46
N ALA A 26 6.08 -5.66 -13.53
CA ALA A 26 5.87 -5.94 -12.12
C ALA A 26 4.70 -5.11 -11.56
N GLY A 27 4.60 -3.83 -11.94
CA GLY A 27 3.47 -2.97 -11.58
C GLY A 27 2.14 -3.55 -12.05
N HIS A 28 2.01 -3.89 -13.34
CA HIS A 28 0.77 -4.49 -13.86
C HIS A 28 0.39 -5.81 -13.21
N ILE A 29 1.38 -6.67 -12.92
CA ILE A 29 1.12 -7.91 -12.18
C ILE A 29 0.63 -7.58 -10.78
N PHE A 30 1.27 -6.64 -10.08
CA PHE A 30 0.87 -6.22 -8.75
C PHE A 30 -0.55 -5.65 -8.72
N ASP A 31 -0.87 -4.75 -9.64
CA ASP A 31 -2.23 -4.19 -9.82
C ASP A 31 -3.27 -5.31 -10.05
N SER A 32 -2.91 -6.37 -10.78
CA SER A 32 -3.82 -7.51 -11.00
C SER A 32 -4.05 -8.37 -9.75
N LEU A 33 -3.15 -8.30 -8.77
CA LEU A 33 -3.25 -9.00 -7.48
C LEU A 33 -4.04 -8.21 -6.45
N GLU A 34 -4.12 -6.88 -6.60
CA GLU A 34 -5.02 -6.04 -5.82
C GLU A 34 -6.47 -6.36 -6.21
N ALA A 35 -7.05 -7.34 -5.54
CA ALA A 35 -8.48 -7.47 -5.48
C ALA A 35 -9.01 -6.25 -4.72
N THR A 36 -9.68 -5.33 -5.40
CA THR A 36 -10.55 -4.36 -4.73
C THR A 36 -11.61 -5.14 -3.97
N ASP A 37 -11.43 -5.31 -2.67
CA ASP A 37 -12.47 -5.78 -1.78
C ASP A 37 -13.49 -4.64 -1.63
N PRO A 38 -14.68 -4.76 -2.25
CA PRO A 38 -15.67 -3.67 -2.21
C PRO A 38 -16.16 -3.40 -0.78
N GLU A 39 -16.04 -4.37 0.13
CA GLU A 39 -16.36 -4.17 1.54
C GLU A 39 -15.27 -3.38 2.27
N ALA A 40 -14.00 -3.60 1.93
CA ALA A 40 -12.90 -2.80 2.45
C ALA A 40 -13.03 -1.33 2.00
N GLU A 41 -13.36 -1.09 0.74
CA GLU A 41 -13.61 0.26 0.21
C GLU A 41 -14.79 0.94 0.92
N ARG A 42 -15.92 0.23 1.07
CA ARG A 42 -17.09 0.74 1.82
C ARG A 42 -16.75 1.07 3.27
N SER A 43 -16.01 0.19 3.94
CA SER A 43 -15.59 0.38 5.33
C SER A 43 -14.65 1.57 5.48
N TRP A 44 -13.74 1.78 4.53
CA TRP A 44 -12.88 2.95 4.50
C TRP A 44 -13.67 4.24 4.28
N GLN A 45 -14.61 4.25 3.34
CA GLN A 45 -15.46 5.41 3.10
C GLN A 45 -16.25 5.81 4.35
N ALA A 46 -16.86 4.83 5.04
CA ALA A 46 -17.57 5.06 6.29
C ALA A 46 -16.66 5.61 7.40
N GLU A 47 -15.42 5.12 7.51
CA GLU A 47 -14.46 5.61 8.49
C GLU A 47 -13.99 7.05 8.19
N ILE A 48 -13.81 7.41 6.92
CA ILE A 48 -13.46 8.79 6.53
C ILE A 48 -14.59 9.74 6.92
N GLU A 49 -15.84 9.41 6.60
CA GLU A 49 -17.02 10.21 6.96
C GLU A 49 -17.15 10.38 8.47
N ARG A 50 -16.91 9.30 9.23
CA ARG A 50 -16.91 9.34 10.69
C ARG A 50 -15.81 10.27 11.23
N ARG A 51 -14.57 10.17 10.72
CA ARG A 51 -13.45 11.01 11.17
C ARG A 51 -13.65 12.49 10.85
N ILE A 52 -14.23 12.82 9.70
CA ILE A 52 -14.59 14.20 9.35
C ILE A 52 -15.63 14.73 10.34
N THR A 53 -16.67 13.95 10.61
CA THR A 53 -17.73 14.33 11.56
C THR A 53 -17.15 14.56 12.97
N ASP A 54 -16.29 13.66 13.46
CA ASP A 54 -15.64 13.80 14.76
C ASP A 54 -14.78 15.08 14.83
N LEU A 55 -14.08 15.42 13.74
CA LEU A 55 -13.27 16.64 13.65
C LEU A 55 -14.16 17.90 13.69
N ASP A 56 -15.20 17.94 12.87
CA ASP A 56 -16.13 19.08 12.77
C ASP A 56 -16.89 19.31 14.08
N GLN A 57 -17.22 18.24 14.80
CA GLN A 57 -17.87 18.29 16.10
C GLN A 57 -16.90 18.56 17.27
N GLY A 58 -15.59 18.59 17.01
CA GLY A 58 -14.56 18.78 18.03
C GLY A 58 -14.44 17.61 19.01
N ILE A 59 -14.94 16.43 18.64
CA ILE A 59 -14.80 15.18 19.42
C ILE A 59 -13.33 14.78 19.52
N VAL A 60 -12.57 15.00 18.43
CA VAL A 60 -11.12 14.76 18.38
C VAL A 60 -10.36 16.07 18.26
N LYS A 61 -9.17 16.11 18.86
CA LYS A 61 -8.25 17.26 18.74
C LYS A 61 -7.19 16.95 17.68
N PRO A 62 -7.14 17.69 16.56
CA PRO A 62 -6.11 17.48 15.56
C PRO A 62 -4.73 17.90 16.10
N ILE A 63 -3.70 17.24 15.61
CA ILE A 63 -2.30 17.62 15.82
C ILE A 63 -1.75 18.30 14.56
N PRO A 64 -0.72 19.15 14.68
CA PRO A 64 -0.04 19.71 13.52
C PRO A 64 0.53 18.61 12.60
N TRP A 65 0.51 18.83 11.28
CA TRP A 65 1.05 17.88 10.31
C TRP A 65 2.53 17.54 10.56
N SER A 66 3.34 18.49 11.01
CA SER A 66 4.74 18.24 11.36
C SER A 66 4.88 17.16 12.45
N GLU A 67 3.99 17.16 13.44
CA GLU A 67 3.96 16.16 14.50
C GLU A 67 3.44 14.81 13.98
N ALA A 68 2.36 14.81 13.20
CA ALA A 68 1.81 13.58 12.61
C ALA A 68 2.83 12.90 11.68
N ARG A 69 3.49 13.68 10.80
CA ARG A 69 4.56 13.20 9.92
C ARG A 69 5.70 12.57 10.71
N ARG A 70 6.08 13.19 11.84
CA ARG A 70 7.10 12.66 12.74
C ARG A 70 6.72 11.25 13.23
N MET A 71 5.52 11.09 13.76
CA MET A 71 5.01 9.80 14.25
C MET A 71 4.94 8.72 13.15
N ILE A 72 4.47 9.08 11.96
CA ILE A 72 4.31 8.11 10.85
C ILE A 72 5.65 7.57 10.36
N PHE A 73 6.68 8.41 10.30
CA PHE A 73 7.93 8.10 9.59
C PHE A 73 9.17 7.96 10.48
N GLU A 74 9.18 8.47 11.72
CA GLU A 74 10.32 8.28 12.63
C GLU A 74 10.25 6.95 13.40
N ASP A 75 9.07 6.51 13.85
CA ASP A 75 8.91 5.20 14.53
C ASP A 75 9.26 4.02 13.58
N ALA A 76 9.10 4.21 12.28
CA ALA A 76 9.49 3.25 11.25
C ALA A 76 11.03 3.14 11.08
N ASN A 77 11.79 4.15 11.52
CA ASN A 77 13.24 4.22 11.33
C ASN A 77 14.04 3.68 12.54
N ASP A 78 13.43 3.64 13.72
CA ASP A 78 14.02 3.02 14.93
C ASP A 78 13.81 1.50 14.98
N SER A 79 12.77 0.97 14.30
CA SER A 79 12.50 -0.47 14.19
C SER A 79 13.49 -1.25 13.29
N VAL A 80 14.44 -0.55 12.65
CA VAL A 80 15.47 -1.12 11.76
C VAL A 80 16.84 -1.22 12.47
N ARG A 81 16.94 -0.79 13.74
CA ARG A 81 18.21 -0.72 14.49
C ARG A 81 18.42 -1.80 15.55
N ASP A 82 17.56 -2.81 15.64
CA ASP A 82 17.76 -4.00 16.48
C ASP A 82 18.05 -5.26 15.65
#